data_AF-A0A9X0YIA1-F1
#
_entry.id   AF-A0A9X0YIA1-F1
#
_cell.length_a   1.000
_cell.length_b   1.000
_cell.length_c   1.000
_cell.angle_alpha   90.00
_cell.angle_beta   90.00
_cell.angle_gamma   90.00
#
_symmetry.space_group_name_H-M   'P 1'
#
loop_
_entity.id
_entity.type
_entity.pdbx_description
1 polymer ?
#
loop_
_entity_poly.entity_id
_entity_poly.type
_entity_poly.pdbx_seq_one_letter_code
_entity_poly.pdbx_strand_id
1 'polypeptide(L)'
;MKKKILYVILIGILTACGHDDDTTTQETDLVGDWILIQISGRIEGSETSGADMEWQETYSLYTDGTFEKTRIQDSTTTVAAGTYTYSESTNGDFLEFNFSTDSDIIGSCFSNLKEEMVFDSENTFSSSWIACDGPGLIYEKAD
;
A
#
# COMPACT_ATOMS: atom_id res chain seq x y z
N MET A 1 31.00 -3.97 -66.52
CA MET A 1 30.34 -3.07 -65.54
C MET A 1 30.12 -3.87 -64.27
N LYS A 2 31.01 -3.70 -63.28
CA LYS A 2 30.81 -3.01 -61.98
C LYS A 2 30.39 -3.98 -60.84
N LYS A 3 31.44 -4.46 -60.17
CA LYS A 3 31.64 -4.91 -58.77
C LYS A 3 30.47 -5.52 -57.99
N LYS A 4 30.66 -6.78 -57.57
CA LYS A 4 29.94 -7.44 -56.47
C LYS A 4 30.25 -6.72 -55.17
N ILE A 5 29.22 -6.27 -54.45
CA ILE A 5 29.34 -5.77 -53.09
C ILE A 5 28.54 -6.72 -52.20
N LEU A 6 29.31 -7.45 -51.40
CA LEU A 6 28.88 -8.24 -50.25
C LEU A 6 28.59 -7.26 -49.11
N TYR A 7 27.36 -7.20 -48.61
CA TYR A 7 27.06 -6.55 -47.34
C TYR A 7 26.66 -7.62 -46.32
N VAL A 8 27.65 -7.98 -45.51
CA VAL A 8 27.47 -8.60 -44.19
C VAL A 8 27.11 -7.46 -43.25
N ILE A 9 25.89 -7.48 -42.70
CA ILE A 9 25.59 -6.73 -41.46
C ILE A 9 24.89 -7.71 -40.53
N LEU A 10 25.72 -8.26 -39.65
CA LEU A 10 25.36 -8.97 -38.43
C LEU A 10 24.81 -7.92 -37.45
N ILE A 11 23.49 -7.82 -37.31
CA ILE A 11 22.89 -7.10 -36.19
C ILE A 11 22.78 -8.10 -35.06
N GLY A 12 23.77 -8.06 -34.17
CA GLY A 12 23.68 -8.69 -32.87
C GLY A 12 22.54 -8.04 -32.10
N ILE A 13 21.48 -8.81 -31.88
CA ILE A 13 20.45 -8.46 -30.91
C ILE A 13 21.14 -8.62 -29.56
N LEU A 14 21.61 -7.51 -28.99
CA LEU A 14 21.96 -7.46 -27.58
C LEU A 14 20.65 -7.72 -26.84
N THR A 15 20.52 -8.94 -26.33
CA THR A 15 19.57 -9.25 -25.27
C THR A 15 19.95 -8.38 -24.09
N ALA A 16 19.27 -7.24 -23.96
CA ALA A 16 19.23 -6.51 -22.71
C ALA A 16 18.55 -7.45 -21.72
N CYS A 17 19.34 -8.10 -20.87
CA CYS A 17 18.85 -8.65 -19.62
C CYS A 17 18.43 -7.42 -18.81
N GLY A 18 17.14 -7.08 -18.90
CA GLY A 18 16.52 -6.15 -17.97
C GLY A 18 16.68 -6.72 -16.57
N HIS A 19 17.04 -5.86 -15.63
CA HIS A 19 17.20 -6.14 -14.22
C HIS A 19 16.09 -7.07 -13.72
N ASP A 20 16.46 -8.08 -12.91
CA ASP A 20 15.50 -8.98 -12.30
C ASP A 20 14.45 -8.16 -11.54
N ASP A 21 13.20 -8.47 -11.88
CA ASP A 21 11.99 -7.74 -11.59
C ASP A 21 11.43 -8.16 -10.21
N ASP A 22 12.23 -7.96 -9.14
CA ASP A 22 11.80 -8.30 -7.78
C ASP A 22 10.66 -7.39 -7.30
N THR A 23 10.53 -6.18 -7.88
CA THR A 23 9.46 -5.23 -7.54
C THR A 23 8.08 -5.74 -7.95
N THR A 24 7.98 -6.47 -9.08
CA THR A 24 6.69 -6.94 -9.60
C THR A 24 6.11 -8.09 -8.77
N THR A 25 6.96 -8.92 -8.14
CA THR A 25 6.51 -10.07 -7.33
C THR A 25 5.97 -9.62 -5.97
N GLN A 26 6.63 -8.66 -5.33
CA GLN A 26 6.22 -8.14 -4.01
C GLN A 26 4.92 -7.33 -4.11
N GLU A 27 4.71 -6.52 -5.16
CA GLU A 27 3.44 -5.81 -5.34
C GLU A 27 2.26 -6.77 -5.56
N THR A 28 2.48 -7.91 -6.22
CA THR A 28 1.42 -8.94 -6.35
C THR A 28 1.06 -9.60 -5.02
N ASP A 29 2.02 -9.68 -4.09
CA ASP A 29 1.78 -10.22 -2.75
C ASP A 29 1.04 -9.23 -1.83
N LEU A 30 0.97 -7.94 -2.20
CA LEU A 30 0.19 -6.94 -1.46
C LEU A 30 -1.29 -6.92 -1.86
N VAL A 31 -1.61 -7.38 -3.07
CA VAL A 31 -2.97 -7.39 -3.62
C VAL A 31 -3.90 -8.21 -2.72
N GLY A 32 -5.09 -7.67 -2.48
CA GLY A 32 -6.09 -8.26 -1.61
C GLY A 32 -6.65 -7.26 -0.60
N ASP A 33 -7.48 -7.77 0.29
CA ASP A 33 -8.10 -6.98 1.34
C ASP A 33 -7.24 -7.00 2.60
N TRP A 34 -7.08 -5.83 3.21
CA TRP A 34 -6.41 -5.61 4.49
C TRP A 34 -7.42 -5.06 5.47
N ILE A 35 -7.71 -5.84 6.51
CA ILE A 35 -8.79 -5.59 7.45
C ILE A 35 -8.23 -4.97 8.71
N LEU A 36 -8.82 -3.88 9.18
CA LEU A 36 -8.51 -3.31 10.49
C LEU A 36 -8.88 -4.33 11.58
N ILE A 37 -7.90 -4.76 12.36
CA ILE A 37 -8.09 -5.75 13.43
C ILE A 37 -7.99 -5.14 14.83
N GLN A 38 -7.35 -3.96 14.96
CA GLN A 38 -7.17 -3.29 16.25
C GLN A 38 -7.12 -1.77 16.10
N ILE A 39 -7.82 -1.07 17.00
CA ILE A 39 -7.67 0.38 17.24
C ILE A 39 -7.09 0.58 18.63
N SER A 40 -6.10 1.46 18.78
CA SER A 40 -5.57 1.86 20.08
C SER A 40 -5.49 3.38 20.22
N GLY A 41 -5.65 3.86 21.44
CA GLY A 41 -5.38 5.25 21.82
C GLY A 41 -3.97 5.40 22.38
N ARG A 42 -3.74 6.52 23.07
CA ARG A 42 -2.47 6.86 23.72
C ARG A 42 -2.32 6.33 25.14
N ILE A 43 -3.43 5.86 25.71
CA ILE A 43 -3.47 5.35 27.07
C ILE A 43 -3.18 3.85 26.99
N GLU A 44 -2.28 3.36 27.83
CA GLU A 44 -2.03 1.93 27.97
C GLU A 44 -3.33 1.18 28.30
N GLY A 45 -3.62 0.11 27.57
CA GLY A 45 -4.86 -0.66 27.76
C GLY A 45 -6.08 -0.08 27.03
N SER A 46 -5.89 0.83 26.07
CA SER A 46 -6.97 1.41 25.25
C SER A 46 -7.22 0.65 23.94
N GLU A 47 -6.61 -0.50 23.76
CA GLU A 47 -6.78 -1.36 22.59
C GLU A 47 -8.21 -1.90 22.53
N THR A 48 -8.81 -1.82 21.35
CA THR A 48 -10.12 -2.40 21.01
C THR A 48 -9.97 -3.26 19.77
N SER A 49 -10.78 -4.32 19.67
CA SER A 49 -10.75 -5.25 18.54
C SER A 49 -12.16 -5.76 18.21
N GLY A 50 -12.32 -6.26 16.98
CA GLY A 50 -13.61 -6.78 16.51
C GLY A 50 -14.75 -5.79 16.69
N ALA A 51 -15.85 -6.23 17.29
CA ALA A 51 -17.05 -5.42 17.48
C ALA A 51 -16.90 -4.29 18.53
N ASP A 52 -15.83 -4.30 19.34
CA ASP A 52 -15.56 -3.26 20.32
C ASP A 52 -14.87 -2.03 19.70
N MET A 53 -14.41 -2.13 18.45
CA MET A 53 -13.84 -1.01 17.70
C MET A 53 -14.93 -0.02 17.27
N GLU A 54 -14.62 1.28 17.38
CA GLU A 54 -15.55 2.36 17.03
C GLU A 54 -15.92 2.43 15.53
N TRP A 55 -15.07 1.88 14.67
CA TRP A 55 -15.38 1.64 13.26
C TRP A 55 -14.72 0.37 12.77
N GLN A 56 -15.22 -0.14 11.64
CA GLN A 56 -14.55 -1.16 10.86
C GLN A 56 -13.95 -0.52 9.62
N GLU A 57 -12.82 -1.02 9.15
CA GLU A 57 -12.14 -0.47 7.99
C GLU A 57 -11.43 -1.53 7.16
N THR A 58 -11.39 -1.33 5.85
CA THR A 58 -10.72 -2.20 4.90
C THR A 58 -9.99 -1.38 3.86
N TYR A 59 -8.77 -1.78 3.52
CA TYR A 59 -8.11 -1.40 2.27
C TYR A 59 -8.16 -2.56 1.30
N SER A 60 -8.72 -2.35 0.12
CA SER A 60 -8.68 -3.28 -1.00
C SER A 60 -7.62 -2.81 -1.99
N LEU A 61 -6.50 -3.54 -2.09
CA LEU A 61 -5.38 -3.24 -2.99
C LEU A 61 -5.52 -4.03 -4.29
N TYR A 62 -5.38 -3.35 -5.42
CA TYR A 62 -5.58 -3.91 -6.74
C TYR A 62 -4.26 -4.04 -7.52
N THR A 63 -4.21 -5.01 -8.44
CA THR A 63 -3.02 -5.31 -9.26
C THR A 63 -2.54 -4.16 -10.15
N ASP A 64 -3.34 -3.10 -10.33
CA ASP A 64 -2.98 -1.93 -11.12
C ASP A 64 -2.39 -0.79 -10.28
N GLY A 65 -2.07 -1.05 -9.00
CA GLY A 65 -1.50 -0.07 -8.07
C GLY A 65 -2.54 0.90 -7.50
N THR A 66 -3.84 0.64 -7.69
CA THR A 66 -4.92 1.41 -7.08
C THR A 66 -5.43 0.76 -5.81
N PHE A 67 -6.10 1.53 -4.96
CA PHE A 67 -6.78 1.00 -3.78
C PHE A 67 -8.14 1.65 -3.55
N GLU A 68 -8.98 0.94 -2.82
CA GLU A 68 -10.18 1.48 -2.18
C GLU A 68 -10.05 1.32 -0.66
N LYS A 69 -10.34 2.39 0.09
CA LYS A 69 -10.47 2.40 1.53
C LYS A 69 -11.94 2.55 1.88
N THR A 70 -12.49 1.59 2.61
CA THR A 70 -13.87 1.62 3.07
C THR A 70 -13.89 1.63 4.59
N ARG A 71 -14.57 2.63 5.19
CA ARG A 71 -14.84 2.69 6.63
C ARG A 71 -16.34 2.58 6.89
N ILE A 72 -16.72 1.76 7.87
CA ILE A 72 -18.08 1.64 8.37
C ILE A 72 -18.11 2.12 9.82
N GLN A 73 -18.82 3.21 10.07
CA GLN A 73 -18.99 3.81 11.40
C GLN A 73 -20.47 4.22 11.58
N ASP A 74 -21.11 3.80 12.67
CA ASP A 74 -22.51 4.12 12.97
C ASP A 74 -23.49 3.88 11.80
N SER A 75 -23.31 2.76 11.08
CA SER A 75 -24.06 2.40 9.85
C SER A 75 -23.85 3.32 8.64
N THR A 76 -22.91 4.28 8.73
CA THR A 76 -22.46 5.09 7.60
C THR A 76 -21.26 4.43 6.97
N THR A 77 -21.29 4.27 5.65
CA THR A 77 -20.16 3.79 4.86
C THR A 77 -19.53 4.96 4.13
N THR A 78 -18.25 5.21 4.40
CA THR A 78 -17.44 6.20 3.70
C THR A 78 -16.38 5.47 2.88
N VAL A 79 -16.22 5.88 1.63
CA VAL A 79 -15.28 5.28 0.69
C VAL A 79 -14.33 6.36 0.19
N ALA A 80 -13.05 6.03 0.12
CA ALA A 80 -12.01 6.85 -0.48
C ALA A 80 -11.11 5.96 -1.35
N ALA A 81 -10.49 6.53 -2.38
CA ALA A 81 -9.71 5.75 -3.33
C ALA A 81 -8.49 6.52 -3.82
N GLY A 82 -7.51 5.80 -4.35
CA GLY A 82 -6.25 6.38 -4.76
C GLY A 82 -5.29 5.36 -5.35
N THR A 83 -4.02 5.69 -5.29
CA THR A 83 -2.91 4.81 -5.69
C THR A 83 -2.04 4.48 -4.49
N TYR A 84 -1.42 3.31 -4.47
CA TYR A 84 -0.45 2.94 -3.45
C TYR A 84 0.93 2.71 -4.05
N THR A 85 1.96 2.87 -3.22
CA THR A 85 3.34 2.53 -3.59
C THR A 85 4.01 1.81 -2.44
N TYR A 86 4.66 0.68 -2.75
CA TYR A 86 5.49 -0.06 -1.82
C TYR A 86 6.94 0.42 -1.88
N SER A 87 7.64 0.42 -0.76
CA SER A 87 9.05 0.78 -0.71
C SER A 87 9.79 0.03 0.39
N GLU A 88 10.89 -0.61 0.00
CA GLU A 88 11.80 -1.28 0.91
C GLU A 88 12.83 -0.30 1.45
N SER A 89 13.15 -0.42 2.73
CA SER A 89 14.24 0.37 3.32
C SER A 89 14.99 -0.41 4.38
N THR A 90 16.22 0.04 4.68
CA THR A 90 16.99 -0.51 5.80
C THR A 90 16.30 -0.33 7.16
N ASN A 91 15.30 0.55 7.23
CA ASN A 91 14.55 0.88 8.44
C ASN A 91 13.19 0.18 8.52
N GLY A 92 12.91 -0.74 7.58
CA GLY A 92 11.63 -1.43 7.44
C GLY A 92 10.93 -1.06 6.14
N ASP A 93 10.04 -1.95 5.73
CA ASP A 93 9.23 -1.79 4.54
C ASP A 93 8.00 -0.95 4.86
N PHE A 94 7.60 -0.11 3.91
CA PHE A 94 6.47 0.78 4.11
C PHE A 94 5.57 0.85 2.87
N LEU A 95 4.30 1.13 3.13
CA LEU A 95 3.27 1.32 2.13
C LEU A 95 2.77 2.76 2.22
N GLU A 96 2.74 3.43 1.09
CA GLU A 96 2.24 4.79 1.00
C GLU A 96 0.96 4.82 0.17
N PHE A 97 -0.13 5.32 0.77
CA PHE A 97 -1.39 5.54 0.09
C PHE A 97 -1.53 7.00 -0.31
N ASN A 98 -1.76 7.25 -1.60
CA ASN A 98 -2.00 8.58 -2.15
C ASN A 98 -3.46 8.68 -2.62
N PHE A 99 -4.29 9.40 -1.86
CA PHE A 99 -5.72 9.58 -2.10
C PHE A 99 -5.98 10.53 -3.27
N SER A 100 -7.01 10.24 -4.06
CA SER A 100 -7.40 11.06 -5.21
C SER A 100 -8.15 12.34 -4.79
N THR A 101 -8.87 12.26 -3.68
CA THR A 101 -9.70 13.35 -3.14
C THR A 101 -9.65 13.33 -1.62
N ASP A 102 -9.85 14.49 -1.01
CA ASP A 102 -9.93 14.62 0.44
C ASP A 102 -11.11 13.82 1.03
N SER A 103 -10.94 13.32 2.25
CA SER A 103 -11.95 12.52 2.96
C SER A 103 -11.67 12.46 4.45
N ASP A 104 -12.72 12.44 5.27
CA ASP A 104 -12.63 12.42 6.74
C ASP A 104 -12.00 11.12 7.29
N ILE A 105 -11.88 10.09 6.45
CA ILE A 105 -11.26 8.81 6.82
C ILE A 105 -9.76 8.76 6.51
N ILE A 106 -9.15 9.85 6.05
CA ILE A 106 -7.71 9.95 5.83
C ILE A 106 -7.02 10.23 7.18
N GLY A 107 -6.29 9.24 7.67
CA GLY A 107 -5.47 9.26 8.87
C GLY A 107 -4.04 9.69 8.61
N SER A 108 -3.79 11.00 8.50
CA SER A 108 -2.49 11.55 8.14
C SER A 108 -1.87 12.43 9.22
N CYS A 109 -0.55 12.33 9.37
CA CYS A 109 0.27 13.26 10.14
C CYS A 109 0.30 14.69 9.60
N PHE A 110 0.15 14.86 8.28
CA PHE A 110 0.43 16.13 7.60
C PHE A 110 -0.81 16.75 6.95
N SER A 111 -2.01 16.23 7.27
CA SER A 111 -3.29 16.68 6.69
C SER A 111 -3.22 16.85 5.17
N ASN A 112 -2.56 15.89 4.51
CA ASN A 112 -2.45 15.79 3.07
C ASN A 112 -3.23 14.57 2.57
N LEU A 113 -3.29 14.38 1.26
CA LEU A 113 -3.89 13.21 0.63
C LEU A 113 -2.99 11.96 0.75
N LYS A 114 -2.23 11.82 1.83
CA LYS A 114 -1.26 10.74 2.01
C LYS A 114 -1.42 10.08 3.38
N GLU A 115 -1.37 8.75 3.38
CA GLU A 115 -1.15 7.94 4.58
C GLU A 115 0.07 7.05 4.39
N GLU A 116 0.74 6.74 5.49
CA GLU A 116 1.90 5.86 5.50
C GLU A 116 1.63 4.71 6.48
N MET A 117 1.93 3.50 6.05
CA MET A 117 1.88 2.29 6.86
C MET A 117 3.27 1.67 6.95
N VAL A 118 3.58 1.08 8.09
CA VAL A 118 4.83 0.35 8.31
C VAL A 118 4.49 -1.13 8.48
N PHE A 119 5.19 -2.01 7.78
CA PHE A 119 5.00 -3.44 7.94
C PHE A 119 5.57 -3.92 9.28
N ASP A 120 4.73 -4.60 10.06
CA ASP A 120 5.12 -5.30 11.29
C ASP A 120 5.47 -6.76 10.99
N SER A 121 4.88 -7.33 9.93
CA SER A 121 5.17 -8.65 9.36
C SER A 121 4.72 -8.73 7.90
N GLU A 122 4.89 -9.86 7.23
CA GLU A 122 4.41 -10.07 5.85
C GLU A 122 2.89 -9.86 5.67
N ASN A 123 2.10 -10.12 6.71
CA ASN A 123 0.63 -10.06 6.66
C ASN A 123 0.03 -9.00 7.57
N THR A 124 0.85 -8.15 8.21
CA THR A 124 0.35 -7.08 9.07
C THR A 124 1.12 -5.79 8.89
N PHE A 125 0.39 -4.67 8.82
CA PHE A 125 0.98 -3.34 8.88
C PHE A 125 0.23 -2.44 9.86
N SER A 126 0.93 -1.42 10.33
CA SER A 126 0.39 -0.41 11.23
C SER A 126 0.47 0.99 10.65
N SER A 127 -0.54 1.82 10.95
CA SER A 127 -0.57 3.22 10.51
C SER A 127 0.43 4.08 11.28
N SER A 128 1.14 4.94 10.56
CA SER A 128 2.04 5.94 11.17
C SER A 128 1.28 7.07 11.89
N TRP A 129 -0.04 7.16 11.74
CA TRP A 129 -0.85 8.27 12.26
C TRP A 129 -0.74 8.47 13.78
N ILE A 130 -0.51 7.40 14.54
CA ILE A 130 -0.32 7.46 15.99
C ILE A 130 0.88 8.33 16.42
N ALA A 131 1.89 8.47 15.55
CA ALA A 131 3.04 9.34 15.78
C ALA A 131 2.65 10.84 15.83
N CYS A 132 1.46 11.19 15.34
CA CYS A 132 0.98 12.56 15.18
C CYS A 132 -0.37 12.80 15.86
N ASP A 133 -0.59 12.16 17.01
CA ASP A 133 -1.81 12.31 17.82
C ASP A 133 -3.06 11.65 17.23
N GLY A 134 -2.92 10.84 16.17
CA GLY A 134 -3.96 9.94 15.70
C GLY A 134 -4.10 8.66 16.53
N PRO A 135 -5.15 7.85 16.27
CA PRO A 135 -5.25 6.49 16.79
C PRO A 135 -4.16 5.58 16.19
N GLY A 136 -3.79 4.55 16.94
CA GLY A 136 -3.04 3.41 16.43
C GLY A 136 -3.99 2.48 15.70
N LEU A 137 -3.61 2.07 14.49
CA LEU A 137 -4.42 1.23 13.61
C LEU A 137 -3.54 0.09 13.11
N ILE A 138 -3.99 -1.15 13.31
CA ILE A 138 -3.29 -2.35 12.84
C ILE A 138 -4.22 -3.09 11.88
N TYR A 139 -3.68 -3.44 10.72
CA TYR A 139 -4.38 -4.15 9.67
C TYR A 139 -3.73 -5.49 9.43
N GLU A 140 -4.55 -6.48 9.09
CA GLU A 140 -4.12 -7.83 8.73
C GLU A 140 -4.66 -8.18 7.35
N LYS A 141 -3.84 -8.83 6.54
CA LYS A 141 -4.25 -9.32 5.22
C LYS A 141 -5.30 -10.41 5.38
N ALA A 142 -6.40 -10.29 4.63
CA ALA A 142 -7.42 -11.32 4.56
C ALA A 142 -6.89 -12.58 3.84
N ASP A 143 -7.27 -13.75 4.35
CA ASP A 143 -6.94 -15.07 3.81
C ASP A 143 -7.56 -15.36 2.43
#